data_AF-A0A1Q7WH77-F1
#
_entry.id   AF-A0A1Q7WH77-F1
#
_cell.length_a   1.000
_cell.length_b   1.000
_cell.length_c   1.000
_cell.angle_alpha   90.00
_cell.angle_beta   90.00
_cell.angle_gamma   90.00
#
_symmetry.space_group_name_H-M   'P 1'
#
loop_
_entity.id
_entity.type
_entity.pdbx_description
1 polymer ?
#
loop_
_entity_poly.entity_id
_entity_poly.type
_entity_poly.pdbx_seq_one_letter_code
_entity_poly.pdbx_strand_id
1 'polypeptide(L)'
;MAAHAYSLIDSYVYGFAMQEASLPFETGEQAAEVAQTIMQGVPAGEYPYLSELAREHVLRPGYSYGAEYEFGLDLILTGLEQARTVTDPTAQPAKRPPA
;
A
#
# COMPACT_ATOMS: atom_id res chain seq x y z
N MET A 1 1.52 0.07 22.50
CA MET A 1 1.36 -0.64 21.21
C MET A 1 -0.03 -0.49 20.59
N ALA A 2 -1.14 -0.79 21.27
CA ALA A 2 -2.48 -0.76 20.67
C ALA A 2 -2.85 0.58 19.98
N ALA A 3 -2.63 1.73 20.64
CA ALA A 3 -2.94 3.05 20.05
C ALA A 3 -2.10 3.35 18.79
N HIS A 4 -0.82 2.96 18.77
CA HIS A 4 0.03 3.15 17.58
C HIS A 4 -0.40 2.24 16.42
N ALA A 5 -0.72 0.98 16.71
CA ALA A 5 -1.22 0.04 15.70
C ALA A 5 -2.55 0.53 15.09
N TYR A 6 -3.50 0.95 15.95
CA TYR A 6 -4.79 1.47 15.49
C TYR A 6 -4.61 2.70 14.59
N SER A 7 -3.87 3.71 15.06
CA SER A 7 -3.67 4.95 14.31
C SER A 7 -2.98 4.71 12.96
N LEU A 8 -1.99 3.81 12.91
CA LEU A 8 -1.29 3.46 11.67
C LEU A 8 -2.20 2.76 10.66
N ILE A 9 -2.96 1.75 11.10
CA ILE A 9 -3.87 1.01 10.23
C ILE A 9 -4.98 1.94 9.72
N ASP A 10 -5.59 2.71 10.62
CA ASP A 10 -6.66 3.66 10.27
C ASP A 10 -6.18 4.68 9.23
N SER A 11 -4.99 5.27 9.45
CA SER A 11 -4.40 6.23 8.51
C SER A 11 -4.10 5.61 7.13
N TYR A 12 -3.61 4.37 7.09
CA TYR A 12 -3.34 3.66 5.84
C TYR A 12 -4.63 3.36 5.08
N VAL A 13 -5.62 2.76 5.75
CA VAL A 13 -6.89 2.38 5.12
C VAL A 13 -7.63 3.63 4.61
N TYR A 14 -7.70 4.68 5.42
CA TYR A 14 -8.32 5.94 5.02
C TYR A 14 -7.59 6.59 3.84
N GLY A 15 -6.25 6.69 3.91
CA GLY A 15 -5.44 7.28 2.85
C GLY A 15 -5.58 6.54 1.52
N PHE A 16 -5.54 5.20 1.57
CA PHE A 16 -5.71 4.37 0.39
C PHE A 16 -7.09 4.55 -0.24
N ALA A 17 -8.16 4.43 0.55
CA ALA A 17 -9.53 4.58 0.07
C ALA A 17 -9.79 5.97 -0.52
N MET A 18 -9.25 7.03 0.11
CA MET A 18 -9.34 8.40 -0.40
C MET A 18 -8.63 8.55 -1.75
N GLN A 19 -7.44 7.97 -1.89
CA GLN A 19 -6.70 8.03 -3.14
C GLN A 19 -7.38 7.23 -4.25
N GLU A 20 -7.80 6.00 -3.97
CA GLU A 20 -8.53 5.13 -4.90
C GLU A 20 -9.81 5.81 -5.41
N ALA A 21 -10.62 6.38 -4.52
CA ALA A 21 -11.83 7.11 -4.88
C ALA A 21 -11.58 8.40 -5.67
N SER A 22 -10.35 8.92 -5.65
CA SER A 22 -9.94 10.13 -6.37
C SER A 22 -9.26 9.84 -7.70
N LEU A 23 -9.05 8.57 -8.06
CA LEU A 23 -8.39 8.20 -9.30
C LEU A 23 -9.23 8.63 -10.52
N PRO A 24 -8.58 9.17 -11.57
CA PRO A 24 -9.28 9.56 -12.79
C PRO A 24 -9.56 8.36 -13.72
N PHE A 25 -9.55 7.14 -13.19
CA PHE A 25 -9.73 5.90 -13.95
C PHE A 25 -10.32 4.80 -13.06
N GLU A 26 -11.04 3.87 -13.69
CA GLU A 26 -11.64 2.68 -13.06
C GLU A 26 -11.01 1.37 -13.55
N THR A 27 -10.39 1.37 -14.74
CA THR A 27 -9.79 0.18 -15.36
C THR A 27 -8.30 0.34 -15.63
N GLY A 28 -7.60 -0.79 -15.80
CA GLY A 28 -6.19 -0.80 -16.15
C GLY A 28 -5.88 -0.13 -17.50
N GLU A 29 -6.79 -0.24 -18.47
CA GLU A 29 -6.65 0.44 -19.76
C GLU A 29 -6.70 1.97 -19.61
N GLN A 30 -7.66 2.48 -18.84
CA GLN A 30 -7.75 3.91 -18.54
C GLN A 30 -6.53 4.41 -17.73
N ALA A 31 -6.06 3.60 -16.78
CA ALA A 31 -4.83 3.88 -16.04
C ALA A 31 -3.62 4.00 -16.98
N ALA A 32 -3.52 3.12 -17.98
CA ALA A 32 -2.45 3.17 -18.98
C ALA A 32 -2.49 4.44 -19.84
N GLU A 33 -3.69 4.90 -20.24
CA GLU A 33 -3.86 6.17 -20.99
C GLU A 33 -3.42 7.38 -20.16
N VAL A 34 -3.80 7.43 -18.88
CA VAL A 34 -3.38 8.48 -17.95
C VAL A 34 -1.86 8.45 -17.76
N ALA A 35 -1.28 7.28 -17.54
CA ALA A 35 0.16 7.13 -17.37
C ALA A 35 0.95 7.58 -18.61
N GLN A 36 0.48 7.24 -19.82
CA GLN A 36 1.11 7.72 -21.07
C GLN A 36 1.10 9.24 -21.15
N THR A 37 -0.04 9.86 -20.80
CA THR A 37 -0.18 11.33 -20.79
C THR A 37 0.79 11.98 -19.82
N ILE A 38 0.92 11.45 -18.60
CA ILE A 38 1.88 11.93 -17.60
C ILE A 38 3.30 11.79 -18.12
N MET A 39 3.66 10.61 -18.65
CA MET A 39 5.02 10.32 -19.11
C MET A 39 5.48 11.18 -20.30
N GLN A 40 4.58 11.75 -21.10
CA GLN A 40 4.93 12.72 -22.14
C GLN A 40 5.55 14.01 -21.57
N GLY A 41 5.20 14.39 -20.34
CA GLY A 41 5.73 15.56 -19.64
C GLY A 41 6.94 15.28 -18.76
N VAL A 42 7.31 14.01 -18.58
CA VAL A 42 8.41 13.60 -17.68
C VAL A 42 9.73 13.65 -18.45
N PRO A 43 10.72 14.47 -18.04
CA PRO A 43 12.04 14.49 -18.66
C PRO A 43 12.72 13.13 -18.57
N ALA A 44 13.24 12.65 -19.71
CA ALA A 44 13.91 11.37 -19.79
C ALA A 44 15.13 11.32 -18.86
N GLY A 45 15.18 10.28 -18.01
CA GLY A 45 16.30 10.04 -17.09
C GLY A 45 16.25 10.80 -15.76
N GLU A 46 15.30 11.72 -15.55
CA GLU A 46 15.19 12.48 -14.30
C GLU A 46 14.41 11.72 -13.22
N TYR A 47 13.42 10.90 -13.63
CA TYR A 47 12.56 10.14 -12.73
C TYR A 47 12.58 8.64 -13.09
N PRO A 48 13.70 7.92 -12.80
CA PRO A 48 13.88 6.54 -13.20
C PRO A 48 12.84 5.60 -12.59
N TYR A 49 12.54 5.74 -11.29
CA TYR A 49 11.56 4.87 -10.61
C TYR A 49 10.12 5.15 -11.01
N LEU A 50 9.79 6.40 -11.40
CA LEU A 50 8.48 6.71 -11.96
C LEU A 50 8.30 6.05 -13.33
N SER A 51 9.36 6.10 -14.14
CA SER A 51 9.39 5.45 -15.45
C SER A 51 9.29 3.93 -15.34
N GLU A 52 9.97 3.35 -14.34
CA GLU A 52 9.88 1.94 -13.99
C GLU A 52 8.46 1.56 -13.57
N LEU A 53 7.85 2.29 -12.64
CA LEU A 53 6.46 2.08 -12.21
C LEU A 53 5.50 2.07 -13.41
N ALA A 54 5.59 3.09 -14.28
CA ALA A 54 4.75 3.17 -15.46
C ALA A 54 4.95 1.95 -16.37
N ARG A 55 6.20 1.58 -16.68
CA ARG A 55 6.53 0.52 -17.64
C ARG A 55 6.26 -0.89 -17.10
N GLU A 56 6.58 -1.14 -15.84
CA GLU A 56 6.59 -2.47 -15.23
C GLU A 56 5.27 -2.81 -14.55
N HIS A 57 4.46 -1.80 -14.20
CA HIS A 57 3.19 -2.02 -13.51
C HIS A 57 2.02 -1.39 -14.28
N VAL A 58 1.96 -0.07 -14.40
CA VAL A 58 0.73 0.62 -14.86
C VAL A 58 0.38 0.30 -16.32
N LEU A 59 1.38 0.22 -17.20
CA LEU A 59 1.19 -0.09 -18.62
C LEU A 59 1.05 -1.60 -18.89
N ARG A 60 1.15 -2.46 -17.87
CA ARG A 60 0.98 -3.90 -18.04
C ARG A 60 -0.51 -4.27 -18.07
N PRO A 61 -0.92 -5.25 -18.90
CA PRO A 61 -2.27 -5.77 -18.87
C PRO A 61 -2.65 -6.26 -17.48
N GLY A 62 -3.87 -5.95 -17.04
CA GLY A 62 -4.39 -6.39 -15.74
C GLY A 62 -3.92 -5.55 -14.54
N TYR A 63 -3.29 -4.38 -14.77
CA TYR A 63 -3.03 -3.44 -13.68
C TYR A 63 -4.33 -3.06 -12.95
N SER A 64 -4.27 -3.13 -11.63
CA SER A 64 -5.33 -2.67 -10.73
C SER A 64 -4.67 -1.93 -9.58
N TYR A 65 -5.00 -0.65 -9.41
CA TYR A 65 -4.48 0.12 -8.28
C TYR A 65 -4.87 -0.53 -6.94
N GLY A 66 -6.08 -1.10 -6.86
CA GLY A 66 -6.57 -1.80 -5.67
C GLY A 66 -5.70 -2.98 -5.23
N ALA A 67 -4.90 -3.58 -6.12
CA ALA A 67 -3.98 -4.65 -5.76
C ALA A 67 -2.87 -4.19 -4.79
N GLU A 68 -2.55 -2.89 -4.77
CA GLU A 68 -1.54 -2.31 -3.88
C GLU A 68 -2.03 -2.23 -2.41
N TYR A 69 -3.34 -2.34 -2.17
CA TYR A 69 -3.93 -2.30 -0.84
C TYR A 69 -3.49 -3.47 0.03
N GLU A 70 -3.62 -4.69 -0.49
CA GLU A 70 -3.33 -5.90 0.27
C GLU A 70 -1.84 -5.97 0.61
N PHE A 71 -0.97 -5.66 -0.35
CA PHE A 71 0.47 -5.64 -0.13
C PHE A 71 0.88 -4.66 0.97
N GLY A 72 0.40 -3.42 0.92
CA GLY A 72 0.75 -2.42 1.94
C GLY A 72 0.17 -2.74 3.32
N LEU A 73 -1.05 -3.28 3.37
CA LEU A 73 -1.66 -3.73 4.62
C LEU A 73 -0.87 -4.87 5.25
N ASP A 74 -0.50 -5.90 4.47
CA ASP A 74 0.29 -7.03 4.93
C ASP A 74 1.66 -6.60 5.46
N LEU A 75 2.30 -5.65 4.77
CA LEU A 75 3.57 -5.07 5.22
C LEU A 75 3.42 -4.36 6.57
N ILE A 76 2.36 -3.56 6.75
CA ILE A 76 2.08 -2.87 8.00
C ILE A 76 1.79 -3.87 9.13
N LEU A 77 0.93 -4.86 8.89
CA LEU A 77 0.58 -5.87 9.88
C LEU A 77 1.79 -6.69 10.31
N THR A 78 2.63 -7.09 9.35
CA THR A 78 3.89 -7.79 9.62
C THR A 78 4.83 -6.93 10.47
N GLY A 79 5.01 -5.65 10.12
CA GLY A 79 5.83 -4.72 10.89
C GLY A 79 5.32 -4.50 12.31
N LEU A 80 4.00 -4.40 12.49
CA LEU A 80 3.37 -4.27 13.81
C LEU A 80 3.54 -5.54 14.65
N GLU A 81 3.46 -6.72 14.04
CA GLU A 81 3.71 -7.98 14.73
C GLU A 81 5.16 -8.07 15.24
N GLN A 82 6.13 -7.69 14.39
CA GLN A 82 7.54 -7.63 14.77
C GLN A 82 7.80 -6.58 15.86
N ALA A 83 7.19 -5.39 15.76
CA ALA A 83 7.35 -4.36 16.78
C ALA A 83 6.79 -4.81 18.14
N ARG A 84 5.70 -5.59 18.14
CA ARG A 84 5.14 -6.19 19.36
C ARG A 84 6.13 -7.15 20.02
N THR A 85 6.81 -8.01 19.27
CA THR A 85 7.77 -9.00 19.83
C THR A 85 9.04 -8.34 20.35
N VAL A 86 9.48 -7.23 19.74
CA VAL A 86 10.63 -6.44 20.23
C VAL A 86 10.31 -5.71 21.53
N THR A 87 9.07 -5.24 21.69
CA THR A 87 8.65 -4.45 22.86
C THR A 87 8.35 -5.31 24.10
N ASP A 88 8.20 -6.63 23.94
CA ASP A 88 7.96 -7.54 25.07
C ASP A 88 8.77 -8.85 24.93
N PRO A 89 10.00 -8.91 25.47
CA PRO A 89 10.83 -10.12 25.47
C PRO A 89 10.28 -11.25 26.36
N THR A 90 9.23 -10.99 27.15
CA THR A 90 8.73 -11.87 28.22
C THR A 90 7.23 -12.14 28.14
N ALA A 91 6.55 -11.76 27.05
CA ALA A 91 5.10 -11.91 26.90
C ALA A 91 4.68 -13.39 26.97
N GLN A 92 4.34 -13.87 28.17
CA GLN A 92 3.82 -15.20 28.40
C GLN A 92 2.51 -15.38 27.61
N PRO A 93 2.25 -16.52 26.96
CA PRO A 93 1.01 -16.77 26.25
C PRO A 93 -0.20 -16.50 27.17
N ALA A 94 -1.13 -15.69 26.67
CA ALA A 94 -2.32 -15.29 27.41
C ALA A 94 -3.04 -16.51 27.99
N LYS A 95 -3.17 -16.57 29.32
CA LYS A 95 -3.90 -17.64 30.00
C LYS A 95 -5.34 -17.60 29.54
N ARG A 96 -5.78 -18.71 28.95
CA ARG A 96 -7.19 -18.95 28.57
C ARG A 96 -8.07 -18.78 29.82
N PRO A 97 -9.16 -18.00 29.76
CA PRO A 97 -10.03 -17.80 30.92
C PRO A 97 -10.71 -19.13 31.31
N PRO A 98 -10.96 -19.36 32.62
CA PRO A 98 -11.58 -20.60 33.09
C PRO A 98 -13.04 -20.70 32.63
N ALA A 99 -13.46 -21.95 32.41
CA ALA A 99 -14.77 -22.36 31.90
C ALA A 99 -15.93 -22.02 32.84
#